data_AF-A0A920PG29-F1
#
_entry.id   AF-A0A920PG29-F1
#
_cell.length_a   1.000
_cell.length_b   1.000
_cell.length_c   1.000
_cell.angle_alpha   90.00
_cell.angle_beta   90.00
_cell.angle_gamma   90.00
#
_symmetry.space_group_name_H-M   'P 1'
#
loop_
_entity.id
_entity.type
_entity.pdbx_description
1 polymer ?
#
loop_
_entity_poly.entity_id
_entity_poly.type
_entity_poly.pdbx_seq_one_letter_code
_entity_poly.pdbx_strand_id
1 'polypeptide(L)' 'MLFNLSLIALIMPLIAGILAGFFGKTLGKIFTNGVTILGVLISFIISIFILISILENPELVFNQDVYTWLSIGS' A
#
# COMPACT_ATOMS: atom_id res chain seq x y z
N MET A 1 -1.39 -15.49 1.06
CA MET A 1 -1.17 -14.55 2.17
C MET A 1 -0.42 -13.30 1.70
N LEU A 2 0.78 -13.43 1.13
CA LEU A 2 1.60 -12.28 0.70
C LEU A 2 0.92 -11.36 -0.32
N PHE A 3 0.12 -11.89 -1.26
CA PHE A 3 -0.68 -11.08 -2.18
C PHE A 3 -1.53 -10.02 -1.46
N ASN A 4 -2.33 -10.45 -0.47
CA ASN A 4 -3.21 -9.55 0.27
C ASN A 4 -2.40 -8.49 1.04
N LEU A 5 -1.25 -8.88 1.60
CA LEU A 5 -0.36 -7.95 2.29
C LEU A 5 0.24 -6.92 1.34
N SER A 6 0.68 -7.32 0.14
CA SER A 6 1.17 -6.40 -0.89
C SER A 6 0.09 -5.40 -1.32
N LEU A 7 -1.17 -5.85 -1.46
CA LEU A 7 -2.29 -4.97 -1.76
C LEU A 7 -2.56 -3.99 -0.61
N ILE A 8 -2.53 -4.44 0.65
CA ILE A 8 -2.70 -3.55 1.80
C ILE A 8 -1.57 -2.51 1.83
N ALA A 9 -0.33 -2.92 1.61
CA ALA A 9 0.82 -2.01 1.56
C ALA A 9 0.65 -0.93 0.48
N LEU A 10 0.07 -1.28 -0.67
CA LEU A 10 -0.26 -0.34 -1.75
C LEU A 10 -1.45 0.59 -1.39
N ILE A 11 -2.50 0.04 -0.78
CA ILE A 11 -3.77 0.76 -0.55
C ILE A 11 -3.69 1.73 0.65
N MET A 12 -2.93 1.41 1.70
CA MET A 12 -2.80 2.27 2.88
C MET A 12 -2.38 3.72 2.59
N PRO A 13 -1.29 3.99 1.82
CA PRO A 13 -0.91 5.36 1.47
C PRO A 13 -1.93 6.04 0.54
N LEU A 14 -2.63 5.28 -0.31
CA LEU A 14 -3.69 5.81 -1.16
C LEU A 14 -4.88 6.32 -0.32
N ILE A 15 -5.34 5.52 0.65
CA ILE A 15 -6.41 5.92 1.57
C ILE A 15 -5.99 7.16 2.37
N ALA A 16 -4.78 7.18 2.90
CA ALA A 16 -4.26 8.33 3.64
C ALA A 16 -4.18 9.59 2.77
N GLY A 17 -3.77 9.45 1.50
CA GLY A 17 -3.74 10.52 0.51
C GLY A 17 -5.14 11.05 0.16
N ILE A 18 -6.13 10.16 -0.01
CA ILE A 18 -7.54 10.55 -0.22
C ILE A 18 -8.06 11.33 0.99
N LEU A 19 -7.83 10.84 2.21
CA LEU A 19 -8.23 11.53 3.43
C LEU A 19 -7.59 12.91 3.53
N ALA A 20 -6.29 13.02 3.26
CA ALA A 20 -5.57 14.29 3.30
C ALA A 20 -6.01 15.27 2.20
N GLY A 21 -6.21 14.78 0.98
CA GLY A 21 -6.55 15.61 -0.18
C GLY A 21 -7.98 16.15 -0.13
N PHE A 22 -8.95 15.30 0.19
CA PHE A 22 -10.37 15.69 0.19
C PHE A 22 -10.81 16.33 1.50
N PHE A 23 -10.31 15.84 2.64
CA PHE A 23 -10.79 16.25 3.96
C PHE A 23 -9.76 17.02 4.79
N GLY A 24 -8.56 17.29 4.26
CA GLY A 24 -7.49 17.92 5.03
C GLY A 24 -7.82 19.34 5.52
N LYS A 25 -8.64 20.09 4.77
CA LYS A 25 -9.11 21.43 5.17
C LYS A 25 -10.09 21.39 6.35
N THR A 26 -10.96 20.38 6.40
CA THR A 26 -11.96 20.20 7.47
C THR A 26 -11.37 19.57 8.72
N LEU A 27 -10.39 18.67 8.58
CA LEU A 27 -9.78 17.91 9.69
C LEU A 27 -8.61 18.64 10.36
N GLY A 28 -8.06 19.68 9.70
CA GLY A 28 -6.94 20.45 10.21
C GLY A 28 -5.57 19.80 9.99
N LYS A 29 -4.51 20.61 10.16
CA LYS A 29 -3.12 20.25 9.80
C LYS A 29 -2.58 19.05 10.59
N ILE A 30 -2.83 19.02 11.90
CA ILE A 30 -2.27 17.98 12.79
C ILE A 30 -2.82 16.60 12.41
N PHE A 31 -4.14 16.49 12.25
CA PHE A 31 -4.79 15.24 11.86
C PHE A 31 -4.34 14.79 10.47
N THR A 32 -4.34 15.70 9.49
CA THR A 32 -3.95 15.42 8.11
C THR A 32 -2.54 14.85 8.04
N ASN A 33 -1.58 15.51 8.71
CA ASN A 33 -0.20 15.04 8.75
C ASN A 33 -0.10 13.69 9.46
N GLY A 34 -0.79 13.52 10.60
CA GLY A 34 -0.80 12.26 11.35
C GLY A 34 -1.30 11.08 10.52
N VAL A 35 -2.41 11.24 9.81
CA VAL A 35 -2.97 10.19 8.94
C VAL A 35 -2.01 9.83 7.80
N THR A 36 -1.38 10.81 7.16
CA THR A 36 -0.39 10.53 6.11
C THR A 36 0.84 9.77 6.62
N ILE A 37 1.35 10.14 7.80
CA ILE A 37 2.46 9.44 8.44
C ILE A 37 2.06 8.01 8.80
N LEU A 38 0.89 7.81 9.41
CA LEU A 38 0.41 6.48 9.79
C LEU A 38 0.18 5.58 8.57
N GLY A 39 -0.42 6.10 7.49
CA GLY A 39 -0.64 5.34 6.26
C GLY A 39 0.66 4.83 5.65
N VAL A 40 1.69 5.68 5.57
CA VAL A 40 3.03 5.29 5.09
C VAL A 40 3.72 4.33 6.08
N LEU A 41 3.60 4.57 7.38
CA LEU A 41 4.21 3.70 8.40
C LEU A 41 3.66 2.27 8.33
N ILE A 42 2.35 2.11 8.18
CA ILE A 42 1.73 0.78 8.03
C ILE A 42 2.25 0.09 6.76
N SER A 43 2.30 0.81 5.63
CA SER A 43 2.85 0.30 4.37
C SER A 43 4.31 -0.14 4.51
N PHE A 44 5.11 0.63 5.25
CA PHE A 44 6.52 0.35 5.50
C PHE A 44 6.72 -0.91 6.35
N ILE A 45 5.96 -1.06 7.44
CA ILE A 45 6.03 -2.25 8.30
C ILE A 45 5.66 -3.52 7.51
N ILE A 46 4.60 -3.45 6.70
CA ILE A 46 4.19 -4.57 5.85
C ILE A 46 5.27 -4.90 4.82
N SER A 47 5.89 -3.88 4.20
CA SER A 47 6.99 -4.06 3.26
C SER A 47 8.20 -4.75 3.90
N ILE A 48 8.57 -4.40 5.13
CA ILE A 48 9.63 -5.10 5.88
C ILE A 48 9.24 -6.56 6.13
N PHE A 49 8.01 -6.82 6.56
CA PHE A 49 7.55 -8.18 6.80
C PHE A 49 7.60 -9.04 5.52
N ILE A 50 7.18 -8.49 4.38
CA ILE A 50 7.28 -9.15 3.07
C ILE A 50 8.75 -9.43 2.72
N LEU A 51 9.64 -8.44 2.92
CA LEU A 51 11.07 -8.59 2.65
C LEU A 51 11.69 -9.75 3.46
N ILE A 52 11.43 -9.79 4.77
CA ILE A 52 11.93 -10.86 5.64
C ILE A 52 11.37 -12.21 5.19
N SER A 53 10.07 -12.28 4.89
CA SER A 53 9.41 -13.51 4.44
C SER A 53 10.04 -14.07 3.16
N ILE A 54 10.36 -13.20 2.20
CA ILE A 54 11.00 -13.57 0.93
C ILE A 54 12.47 -13.96 1.14
N LEU A 55 13.19 -13.28 2.05
CA LEU A 55 14.59 -13.60 2.34
C LEU A 55 14.72 -14.99 2.97
N GLU A 56 13.78 -15.36 3.84
CA GLU A 56 13.72 -16.68 4.47
C GLU A 56 13.22 -17.76 3.50
N ASN A 57 12.27 -17.42 2.61
CA ASN A 57 11.66 -18.36 1.67
C ASN A 57 11.53 -17.72 0.27
N PRO A 58 12.57 -17.83 -0.59
CA PRO A 58 12.61 -17.16 -1.89
C PRO A 58 11.47 -17.57 -2.85
N GLU A 59 10.92 -18.77 -2.70
CA GLU A 59 9.76 -19.24 -3.47
C GLU A 59 8.46 -18.48 -3.19
N LEU A 60 8.42 -17.70 -2.11
CA LEU A 60 7.27 -16.84 -1.78
C LEU A 60 7.20 -15.55 -2.61
N VAL A 61 8.17 -15.30 -3.48
CA VAL A 61 8.13 -14.17 -4.42
C VAL A 61 6.84 -14.23 -5.23
N PHE A 62 6.09 -13.14 -5.17
CA PHE A 62 4.81 -13.02 -5.83
C PHE A 62 4.93 -12.08 -7.02
N ASN A 63 4.83 -12.61 -8.23
CA ASN A 63 4.91 -11.87 -9.49
C ASN A 63 3.82 -12.34 -10.45
N GLN A 64 2.61 -11.80 -10.30
CA GLN A 64 1.48 -12.08 -11.17
C GLN A 64 0.69 -10.81 -11.44
N ASP A 65 -0.01 -10.78 -12.57
CA ASP A 65 -0.87 -9.68 -12.94
C ASP A 65 -2.06 -9.56 -11.97
N VAL A 66 -2.31 -8.34 -11.51
CA VAL A 66 -3.45 -8.03 -10.63
C VAL A 66 -4.69 -7.71 -11.45
N TYR A 67 -4.50 -7.10 -12.62
CA TYR A 67 -5.53 -6.86 -13.63
C TYR A 67 -4.89 -6.57 -14.99
N THR A 68 -5.61 -6.85 -16.07
CA THR A 68 -5.22 -6.43 -17.41
C THR A 68 -5.81 -5.06 -17.69
N TRP A 69 -4.95 -4.03 -17.81
CA TRP A 69 -5.41 -2.66 -18.05
C TRP A 69 -6.03 -2.47 -19.44
N LEU A 70 -5.41 -3.08 -20.46
CA LEU A 70 -5.78 -2.89 -21.85
C LEU A 70 -5.33 -4.12 -22.66
N SER A 71 -6.21 -4.67 -23.49
CA SER A 71 -5.89 -5.69 -24.49
C SER A 71 -6.27 -5.14 -25.86
N ILE A 72 -5.28 -5.00 -26.75
CA ILE A 72 -5.44 -4.43 -28.09
C ILE A 72 -4.82 -5.39 -29.09
N GLY A 73 -5.59 -5.72 -30.12
CA GLY A 73 -5.23 -6.75 -31.10
C GLY A 73 -5.56 -8.15 -30.59
N SER A 74 -6.14 -8.96 -31.46
CA SER A 74 -6.25 -10.42 -31.30
C SER A 74 -4.98 -11.09 -31.79
#